data_AF-A0AAD5TCW9-F1
#
_entry.id   AF-A0AAD5TCW9-F1
#
_cell.length_a   1.000
_cell.length_b   1.000
_cell.length_c   1.000
_cell.angle_alpha   90.00
_cell.angle_beta   90.00
_cell.angle_gamma   90.00
#
_symmetry.space_group_name_H-M   'P 1'
#
loop_
_entity.id
_entity.type
_entity.pdbx_description
1 polymer ?
#
loop_
_entity_poly.entity_id
_entity_poly.type
_entity_poly.pdbx_seq_one_letter_code
_entity_poly.pdbx_strand_id
1 'polypeptide(L)'
;MGIPVATPADPAFSKLSHQETSRIIDEIEKAYALMGVEWLPVDNIANLLCNELGYEDIPEFEEAMGGPFIELLDTLPDVHTQTDEQGILRFRVEPEPDQKDWVPRTLVINVTDRAQLWNVLLKSPYASVEIPEMEFAIQRNGAKRVDSLYNHIGNAIFELGAHVRTVPLTRDHNDKIVDCIGSLNELLDVPMPWTCCVLDPSGISRFSDMSGVEIEPGIRQFAYDLQEDEEEEEIPGEPAADESAVPSSEENAAE
;
A
#
# COMPACT_ATOMS: atom_id res chain seq x y z
N MET A 1 32.61 32.85 -2.81
CA MET A 1 31.15 32.82 -2.97
C MET A 1 30.74 31.37 -2.89
N GLY A 2 30.17 30.94 -1.77
CA GLY A 2 29.71 29.56 -1.61
C GLY A 2 28.53 29.33 -2.52
N ILE A 3 28.61 28.29 -3.34
CA ILE A 3 27.47 27.79 -4.10
C ILE A 3 26.45 27.33 -3.05
N PRO A 4 25.21 27.83 -3.05
CA PRO A 4 24.19 27.27 -2.19
C PRO A 4 23.98 25.82 -2.63
N VAL A 5 24.39 24.89 -1.78
CA VAL A 5 23.97 23.49 -1.89
C VAL A 5 22.48 23.53 -1.64
N ALA A 6 21.68 23.28 -2.67
CA ALA A 6 20.27 23.00 -2.50
C ALA A 6 20.20 21.80 -1.55
N THR A 7 19.72 22.04 -0.33
CA THR A 7 19.22 20.95 0.51
C THR A 7 18.26 20.15 -0.37
N PRO A 8 18.38 18.83 -0.48
CA PRO A 8 17.39 18.05 -1.21
C PRO A 8 16.03 18.43 -0.61
N ALA A 9 15.15 18.96 -1.44
CA ALA A 9 13.79 19.26 -1.01
C ALA A 9 13.25 17.96 -0.40
N ASP A 10 12.71 18.05 0.81
CA ASP A 10 11.98 16.95 1.40
C ASP A 10 10.94 16.48 0.36
N PRO A 11 10.93 15.19 -0.02
CA PRO A 11 10.08 14.72 -1.10
C PRO A 11 8.61 15.04 -0.77
N ALA A 12 7.81 15.42 -1.77
CA ALA A 12 6.41 15.87 -1.57
C ALA A 12 5.58 14.91 -0.66
N PHE A 13 5.89 13.61 -0.73
CA PHE A 13 5.28 12.54 0.07
C PHE A 13 5.68 12.50 1.56
N SER A 14 6.69 13.25 2.00
CA SER A 14 7.11 13.29 3.41
C SER A 14 6.32 14.31 4.24
N LYS A 15 5.58 15.22 3.59
CA LYS A 15 4.84 16.31 4.25
C LYS A 15 3.32 16.11 4.25
N LEU A 16 2.78 15.40 3.26
CA LEU A 16 1.37 15.05 3.18
C LEU A 16 1.03 13.85 4.06
N SER A 17 -0.15 13.84 4.67
CA SER A 17 -0.66 12.62 5.30
C SER A 17 -1.00 11.58 4.23
N HIS A 18 -0.84 10.27 4.52
CA HIS A 18 -1.16 9.20 3.57
C HIS A 18 -2.59 9.30 3.02
N GLN A 19 -3.52 9.77 3.86
CA GLN A 19 -4.91 9.93 3.48
C GLN A 19 -5.09 11.06 2.46
N GLU A 20 -4.42 12.19 2.63
CA GLU A 20 -4.47 13.31 1.69
C GLU A 20 -3.80 12.94 0.37
N THR A 21 -2.62 12.33 0.43
CA THR A 21 -1.93 11.87 -0.78
C THR A 21 -2.77 10.90 -1.59
N SER A 22 -3.36 9.89 -0.93
CA SER A 22 -4.24 8.91 -1.60
C SER A 22 -5.45 9.60 -2.23
N ARG A 23 -6.07 10.57 -1.55
CA ARG A 23 -7.20 11.33 -2.11
C ARG A 23 -6.79 12.15 -3.33
N ILE A 24 -5.65 12.83 -3.29
CA ILE A 24 -5.15 13.62 -4.42
C ILE A 24 -4.91 12.71 -5.63
N ILE A 25 -4.26 11.57 -5.44
CA ILE A 25 -4.00 10.59 -6.51
C ILE A 25 -5.32 10.06 -7.10
N ASP A 26 -6.26 9.65 -6.24
CA ASP A 26 -7.57 9.15 -6.68
C ASP A 26 -8.32 10.20 -7.51
N GLU A 27 -8.30 11.48 -7.11
CA GLU A 27 -8.95 12.54 -7.88
C GLU A 27 -8.21 12.89 -9.18
N ILE A 28 -6.86 12.82 -9.22
CA ILE A 28 -6.10 12.95 -10.47
C ILE A 28 -6.51 11.86 -11.47
N GLU A 29 -6.60 10.61 -11.02
CA GLU A 29 -6.99 9.48 -11.87
C GLU A 29 -8.43 9.59 -12.36
N LYS A 30 -9.37 10.00 -11.49
CA LYS A 30 -10.75 10.27 -11.87
C LYS A 30 -10.84 11.40 -12.89
N ALA A 31 -10.14 12.51 -12.68
CA ALA A 31 -10.10 13.62 -13.61
C ALA A 31 -9.55 13.19 -14.98
N TYR A 32 -8.49 12.39 -15.00
CA TYR A 32 -7.92 11.84 -16.24
C TYR A 32 -8.88 10.90 -16.96
N ALA A 33 -9.53 9.99 -16.24
CA ALA A 33 -10.52 9.07 -16.81
C ALA A 33 -11.75 9.80 -17.39
N LEU A 34 -12.18 10.91 -16.77
CA LEU A 34 -13.33 11.68 -17.21
C LEU A 34 -13.05 12.53 -18.46
N MET A 35 -11.87 13.12 -18.57
CA MET A 35 -11.57 14.05 -19.65
C MET A 35 -11.24 13.36 -20.98
N GLY A 36 -10.72 12.13 -20.97
CA GLY A 36 -10.47 11.34 -22.18
C GLY A 36 -9.49 11.98 -23.17
N VAL A 37 -8.67 12.94 -22.71
CA VAL A 37 -7.61 13.59 -23.49
C VAL A 37 -6.25 13.06 -23.04
N GLU A 38 -5.30 13.01 -23.97
CA GLU A 38 -3.97 12.45 -23.69
C GLU A 38 -3.13 13.33 -22.76
N TRP A 39 -3.34 14.66 -22.77
CA TRP A 39 -2.57 15.62 -21.96
C TRP A 39 -3.47 16.66 -21.31
N LEU A 40 -3.37 16.78 -19.99
CA LEU A 40 -4.16 17.71 -19.18
C LEU A 40 -3.35 18.93 -18.76
N PRO A 41 -3.89 20.15 -18.85
CA PRO A 41 -3.24 21.34 -18.29
C PRO A 41 -3.12 21.25 -16.76
N VAL A 42 -1.91 21.42 -16.24
CA VAL A 42 -1.60 21.29 -14.81
C VAL A 42 -2.41 22.29 -13.99
N ASP A 43 -2.45 23.56 -14.40
CA ASP A 43 -3.15 24.62 -13.68
C ASP A 43 -4.67 24.33 -13.58
N ASN A 44 -5.27 23.80 -14.64
CA ASN A 44 -6.70 23.51 -14.64
C ASN A 44 -7.04 22.41 -13.63
N ILE A 45 -6.20 21.37 -13.55
CA ILE A 45 -6.39 20.28 -12.61
C ILE A 45 -6.06 20.72 -11.18
N ALA A 46 -5.00 21.51 -10.97
CA ALA A 46 -4.70 22.09 -9.66
C ALA A 46 -5.89 22.91 -9.11
N ASN A 47 -6.51 23.73 -9.95
CA ASN A 47 -7.71 24.50 -9.57
C ASN A 47 -8.92 23.59 -9.29
N LEU A 48 -9.12 22.53 -10.08
CA LEU A 48 -10.19 21.57 -9.84
C LEU A 48 -10.01 20.88 -8.48
N LEU A 49 -8.81 20.35 -8.22
CA LEU A 49 -8.47 19.66 -6.97
C LEU A 49 -8.54 20.59 -5.76
N CYS A 50 -8.05 21.82 -5.87
CA CYS A 50 -8.15 22.83 -4.82
C CYS A 50 -9.61 23.01 -4.37
N ASN A 51 -10.54 23.14 -5.32
CA ASN A 51 -11.95 23.32 -5.02
C ASN A 51 -12.61 22.04 -4.49
N GLU A 52 -12.28 20.87 -5.03
CA GLU A 52 -12.89 19.60 -4.63
C GLU A 52 -12.43 19.12 -3.25
N LEU A 53 -11.16 19.36 -2.92
CA LEU A 53 -10.57 19.00 -1.63
C LEU A 53 -10.87 20.05 -0.54
N GLY A 54 -11.43 21.20 -0.92
CA GLY A 54 -11.92 22.22 0.01
C GLY A 54 -10.86 23.21 0.50
N TYR A 55 -9.79 23.41 -0.28
CA TYR A 55 -8.80 24.46 -0.04
C TYR A 55 -9.35 25.82 -0.50
N GLU A 56 -8.99 26.90 0.20
CA GLU A 56 -9.40 28.28 -0.07
C GLU A 56 -8.82 28.79 -1.39
N ASP A 57 -7.54 28.52 -1.65
CA ASP A 57 -6.84 28.90 -2.87
C ASP A 57 -5.64 28.00 -3.20
N ILE A 58 -5.05 28.21 -4.39
CA ILE A 58 -3.87 27.46 -4.87
C ILE A 58 -2.68 27.59 -3.91
N PRO A 59 -2.33 28.78 -3.37
CA PRO A 59 -1.31 28.89 -2.34
C PRO A 59 -1.51 27.98 -1.13
N GLU A 60 -2.72 27.90 -0.57
CA GLU A 60 -3.02 26.99 0.55
C GLU A 60 -2.84 25.52 0.13
N PHE A 61 -3.31 25.16 -1.06
CA PHE A 61 -3.15 23.82 -1.61
C PHE A 61 -1.67 23.43 -1.80
N GLU A 62 -0.84 24.33 -2.37
CA GLU A 62 0.59 24.10 -2.56
C GLU A 62 1.36 24.10 -1.24
N GLU A 63 0.96 24.91 -0.26
CA GLU A 63 1.52 24.87 1.10
C GLU A 63 1.23 23.53 1.78
N ALA A 64 0.00 23.01 1.65
CA ALA A 64 -0.38 21.71 2.19
C ALA A 64 0.43 20.56 1.57
N MET A 65 0.69 20.61 0.25
CA MET A 65 1.56 19.66 -0.44
C MET A 65 3.05 19.86 -0.15
N GLY A 66 3.41 21.02 0.41
CA GLY A 66 4.78 21.39 0.72
C GLY A 66 5.62 21.78 -0.49
N GLY A 67 4.96 22.18 -1.59
CA GLY A 67 5.57 22.56 -2.88
C GLY A 67 4.51 22.76 -3.98
N PRO A 68 4.91 23.27 -5.15
CA PRO A 68 4.02 23.46 -6.28
C PRO A 68 3.48 22.12 -6.81
N PHE A 69 2.26 22.13 -7.35
CA PHE A 69 1.58 20.89 -7.79
C PHE A 69 2.37 20.08 -8.82
N ILE A 70 3.15 20.74 -9.67
CA ILE A 70 4.01 20.08 -10.66
C ILE A 70 5.07 19.19 -10.01
N GLU A 71 5.62 19.59 -8.85
CA GLU A 71 6.63 18.79 -8.15
C GLU A 71 6.02 17.49 -7.62
N LEU A 72 4.75 17.51 -7.18
CA LEU A 72 4.03 16.29 -6.84
C LEU A 72 3.87 15.38 -8.07
N LEU A 73 3.44 15.93 -9.20
CA LEU A 73 3.26 15.15 -10.45
C LEU A 73 4.58 14.50 -10.90
N ASP A 74 5.69 15.20 -10.78
CA ASP A 74 7.03 14.68 -11.14
C ASP A 74 7.51 13.56 -10.21
N THR A 75 6.93 13.42 -9.02
CA THR A 75 7.24 12.32 -8.09
C THR A 75 6.42 11.06 -8.32
N LEU A 76 5.34 11.13 -9.10
CA LEU A 76 4.46 9.99 -9.36
C LEU A 76 5.05 9.07 -10.44
N PRO A 77 5.17 7.75 -10.21
CA PRO A 77 5.85 6.83 -11.12
C PRO A 77 5.19 6.61 -12.50
N ASP A 78 3.89 6.87 -12.60
CA ASP A 78 3.05 6.67 -13.78
C ASP A 78 2.58 7.99 -14.41
N VAL A 79 3.08 9.13 -13.92
CA VAL A 79 2.76 10.44 -14.46
C VAL A 79 3.94 10.98 -15.25
N HIS A 80 3.62 11.60 -16.39
CA HIS A 80 4.61 12.31 -17.20
C HIS A 80 4.18 13.76 -17.38
N THR A 81 5.12 14.67 -17.20
CA THR A 81 4.92 16.11 -17.34
C THR A 81 5.67 16.64 -18.56
N GLN A 82 5.13 17.69 -19.20
CA GLN A 82 5.76 18.37 -20.34
C GLN A 82 5.27 19.82 -20.43
N THR A 83 6.14 20.72 -20.87
CA THR A 83 5.74 22.06 -21.33
C THR A 83 5.45 22.04 -22.83
N ASP A 84 4.25 22.50 -23.23
CA ASP A 84 3.89 22.60 -24.65
C ASP A 84 4.51 23.80 -25.36
N GLU A 85 4.30 23.91 -26.68
CA GLU A 85 4.81 25.02 -27.50
C GLU A 85 4.27 26.41 -27.09
N GLN A 86 3.18 26.44 -26.32
CA GLN A 86 2.55 27.66 -25.80
C GLN A 86 3.05 28.02 -24.40
N GLY A 87 3.98 27.25 -23.84
CA GLY A 87 4.51 27.44 -22.49
C GLY A 87 3.59 26.92 -21.39
N ILE A 88 2.55 26.13 -21.73
CA ILE A 88 1.60 25.59 -20.76
C ILE A 88 2.14 24.25 -20.25
N LEU A 89 2.17 24.09 -18.92
CA LEU A 89 2.50 22.82 -18.29
C LEU A 89 1.33 21.85 -18.44
N ARG A 90 1.64 20.66 -18.93
CA ARG A 90 0.69 19.56 -19.07
C ARG A 90 1.24 18.30 -18.45
N PHE A 91 0.33 17.41 -18.04
CA PHE A 91 0.68 16.07 -17.61
C PHE A 91 -0.21 15.02 -18.26
N ARG A 92 0.26 13.78 -18.26
CA ARG A 92 -0.49 12.59 -18.66
C ARG A 92 -0.25 11.47 -17.66
N VAL A 93 -1.26 10.64 -17.45
CA VAL A 93 -1.15 9.40 -16.66
C VAL A 93 -1.00 8.23 -17.63
N GLU A 94 -0.02 7.37 -17.40
CA GLU A 94 0.15 6.16 -18.21
C GLU A 94 -1.02 5.20 -17.95
N PRO A 95 -1.78 4.80 -18.98
CA PRO A 95 -2.90 3.89 -18.78
C PRO A 95 -2.41 2.51 -18.38
N GLU A 96 -3.16 1.84 -17.52
CA GLU A 96 -2.88 0.47 -17.13
C GLU A 96 -3.04 -0.48 -18.33
N PRO A 97 -2.11 -1.44 -18.52
CA PRO A 97 -2.22 -2.43 -19.59
C PRO A 97 -3.41 -3.37 -19.37
N ASP A 98 -4.04 -3.78 -20.47
CA ASP A 98 -5.06 -4.82 -20.45
C ASP A 98 -4.50 -6.12 -19.84
N GLN A 99 -5.35 -6.90 -19.17
CA GLN A 99 -4.94 -8.15 -18.53
C GLN A 99 -4.24 -9.16 -19.47
N LYS A 100 -4.59 -9.13 -20.76
CA LYS A 100 -3.97 -9.98 -21.79
C LYS A 100 -2.50 -9.61 -22.07
N ASP A 101 -2.10 -8.39 -21.75
CA ASP A 101 -0.78 -7.82 -22.00
C ASP A 101 0.07 -7.77 -20.71
N TRP A 102 -0.42 -8.34 -19.61
CA TRP A 102 0.32 -8.40 -18.36
C TRP A 102 1.60 -9.22 -18.49
N VAL A 103 2.68 -8.65 -17.97
CA VAL A 103 4.00 -9.29 -17.92
C VAL A 103 4.41 -9.40 -16.45
N PRO A 104 4.30 -10.60 -15.85
CA PRO A 104 4.70 -10.82 -14.47
C PRO A 104 6.17 -10.44 -14.24
N ARG A 105 6.44 -9.69 -13.17
CA ARG A 105 7.79 -9.29 -12.77
C ARG A 105 7.93 -9.18 -11.26
N THR A 106 9.17 -9.29 -10.80
CA THR A 106 9.53 -9.00 -9.41
C THR A 106 10.48 -7.82 -9.40
N LEU A 107 10.14 -6.77 -8.65
CA LEU A 107 11.06 -5.66 -8.39
C LEU A 107 11.82 -5.97 -7.11
N VAL A 108 13.15 -5.94 -7.14
CA VAL A 108 13.99 -6.21 -5.99
C VAL A 108 14.82 -4.97 -5.71
N ILE A 109 14.69 -4.41 -4.52
CA ILE A 109 15.51 -3.28 -4.06
C ILE A 109 16.19 -3.65 -2.75
N ASN A 110 17.50 -3.44 -2.70
CA ASN A 110 18.28 -3.55 -1.47
C ASN A 110 18.30 -2.18 -0.78
N VAL A 111 17.60 -2.07 0.34
CA VAL A 111 17.49 -0.83 1.13
C VAL A 111 18.70 -0.76 2.05
N THR A 112 19.58 0.18 1.75
CA THR A 112 20.86 0.39 2.45
C THR A 112 20.95 1.75 3.14
N ASP A 113 20.09 2.70 2.73
CA ASP A 113 20.04 4.05 3.28
C ASP A 113 18.58 4.49 3.51
N ARG A 114 18.37 5.29 4.55
CA ARG A 114 17.03 5.80 4.92
C ARG A 114 16.40 6.66 3.83
N ALA A 115 17.19 7.34 3.00
CA ALA A 115 16.67 8.12 1.88
C ALA A 115 15.91 7.24 0.86
N GLN A 116 16.29 5.97 0.70
CA GLN A 116 15.63 5.04 -0.20
C GLN A 116 14.20 4.70 0.26
N LEU A 117 13.89 4.84 1.56
CA LEU A 117 12.53 4.62 2.07
C LEU A 117 11.54 5.65 1.55
N TRP A 118 12.02 6.83 1.15
CA TRP A 118 11.18 7.89 0.57
C TRP A 118 10.94 7.71 -0.93
N ASN A 119 11.52 6.69 -1.56
CA ASN A 119 11.22 6.35 -2.95
C ASN A 119 9.74 5.96 -3.07
N VAL A 120 9.06 6.52 -4.07
CA VAL A 120 7.60 6.36 -4.25
C VAL A 120 7.35 5.08 -5.01
N LEU A 121 6.59 4.17 -4.42
CA LEU A 121 6.15 2.92 -5.01
C LEU A 121 4.69 3.03 -5.43
N LEU A 122 4.44 2.88 -6.73
CA LEU A 122 3.15 2.45 -7.24
C LEU A 122 3.06 0.94 -7.03
N LYS A 123 2.22 0.51 -6.08
CA LYS A 123 1.88 -0.90 -5.85
C LYS A 123 0.60 -1.24 -6.61
N SER A 124 0.70 -2.20 -7.53
CA SER A 124 -0.45 -2.75 -8.26
C SER A 124 -1.49 -3.36 -7.28
N PRO A 125 -2.79 -3.35 -7.64
CA PRO A 125 -3.84 -4.09 -6.95
C PRO A 125 -3.51 -5.58 -6.75
N TYR A 126 -2.72 -6.15 -7.66
CA TYR A 126 -2.40 -7.57 -7.74
C TYR A 126 -1.05 -7.93 -7.12
N ALA A 127 -0.25 -6.93 -6.76
CA ALA A 127 1.09 -7.13 -6.23
C ALA A 127 1.10 -7.32 -4.71
N SER A 128 2.04 -8.13 -4.24
CA SER A 128 2.46 -8.20 -2.84
C SER A 128 3.83 -7.55 -2.66
N VAL A 129 4.10 -7.08 -1.44
CA VAL A 129 5.43 -6.64 -1.02
C VAL A 129 5.94 -7.61 0.01
N GLU A 130 7.12 -8.19 -0.20
CA GLU A 130 7.76 -9.14 0.70
C GLU A 130 9.09 -8.60 1.22
N ILE A 131 9.33 -8.89 2.50
CA ILE A 131 10.58 -8.64 3.20
C ILE A 131 11.10 -10.01 3.65
N PRO A 132 11.92 -10.68 2.81
CA PRO A 132 12.28 -12.09 3.00
C PRO A 132 12.99 -12.34 4.33
N GLU A 133 13.83 -11.41 4.78
CA GLU A 133 14.60 -11.52 6.03
C GLU A 133 13.72 -11.56 7.28
N MET A 134 12.48 -11.08 7.18
CA MET A 134 11.48 -11.10 8.25
C MET A 134 10.35 -12.11 8.03
N GLU A 135 10.39 -12.83 6.91
CA GLU A 135 9.28 -13.69 6.46
C GLU A 135 7.94 -12.94 6.46
N PHE A 136 8.00 -11.64 6.14
CA PHE A 136 6.86 -10.74 6.21
C PHE A 136 6.37 -10.35 4.83
N ALA A 137 5.05 -10.29 4.66
CA ALA A 137 4.44 -9.95 3.39
C ALA A 137 3.21 -9.03 3.57
N ILE A 138 3.21 -7.91 2.85
CA ILE A 138 2.02 -7.11 2.60
C ILE A 138 1.30 -7.73 1.41
N GLN A 139 0.18 -8.38 1.69
CA GLN A 139 -0.59 -9.12 0.70
C GLN A 139 -1.34 -8.19 -0.27
N ARG A 140 -1.75 -8.76 -1.40
CA ARG A 140 -2.66 -8.09 -2.35
C ARG A 140 -3.98 -7.73 -1.66
N ASN A 141 -4.47 -6.52 -1.90
CA ASN A 141 -5.71 -6.01 -1.32
C ASN A 141 -6.72 -5.53 -2.38
N GLY A 142 -6.40 -5.69 -3.67
CA GLY A 142 -7.28 -5.30 -4.77
C GLY A 142 -7.36 -3.79 -5.01
N ALA A 143 -6.55 -2.98 -4.32
CA ALA A 143 -6.47 -1.53 -4.52
C ALA A 143 -5.08 -1.13 -5.03
N LYS A 144 -5.04 -0.24 -6.02
CA LYS A 144 -3.80 0.42 -6.44
C LYS A 144 -3.42 1.43 -5.37
N ARG A 145 -2.14 1.53 -5.06
CA ARG A 145 -1.64 2.47 -4.06
C ARG A 145 -0.32 3.08 -4.50
N VAL A 146 -0.25 4.41 -4.53
CA VAL A 146 0.99 5.14 -4.78
C VAL A 146 1.39 5.83 -3.48
N ASP A 147 2.50 5.40 -2.91
CA ASP A 147 3.02 5.96 -1.65
C ASP A 147 4.50 5.64 -1.50
N SER A 148 5.20 6.29 -0.57
CA SER A 148 6.60 5.96 -0.29
C SER A 148 6.74 4.55 0.30
N LEU A 149 7.90 3.91 0.10
CA LEU A 149 8.19 2.61 0.71
C LEU A 149 8.07 2.66 2.25
N TYR A 150 8.50 3.76 2.86
CA TYR A 150 8.29 4.05 4.28
C TYR A 150 6.81 3.91 4.66
N ASN A 151 5.93 4.53 3.88
CA ASN A 151 4.51 4.62 4.17
C ASN A 151 3.78 3.29 3.94
N HIS A 152 4.21 2.48 2.97
CA HIS A 152 3.68 1.12 2.80
C HIS A 152 3.97 0.26 4.05
N ILE A 153 5.18 0.35 4.60
CA ILE A 153 5.56 -0.36 5.84
C ILE A 153 4.85 0.25 7.06
N GLY A 154 4.81 1.58 7.17
CA GLY A 154 4.12 2.30 8.24
C GLY A 154 2.63 1.95 8.31
N ASN A 155 1.99 1.79 7.14
CA ASN A 155 0.60 1.33 7.07
C ASN A 155 0.44 -0.12 7.54
N ALA A 156 1.36 -1.02 7.18
CA ALA A 156 1.35 -2.39 7.67
C ALA A 156 1.49 -2.46 9.20
N ILE A 157 2.38 -1.66 9.79
CA ILE A 157 2.52 -1.50 11.24
C ILE A 157 1.20 -1.05 11.87
N PHE A 158 0.55 -0.04 11.28
CA PHE A 158 -0.72 0.48 11.77
C PHE A 158 -1.84 -0.56 11.73
N GLU A 159 -1.96 -1.29 10.61
CA GLU A 159 -2.97 -2.33 10.40
C GLU A 159 -2.79 -3.50 11.39
N LEU A 160 -1.56 -3.99 11.57
CA LEU A 160 -1.25 -5.02 12.57
C LEU A 160 -1.58 -4.54 13.99
N GLY A 161 -1.21 -3.30 14.33
CA GLY A 161 -1.53 -2.71 15.63
C GLY A 161 -3.04 -2.57 15.85
N ALA A 162 -3.81 -2.26 14.80
CA ALA A 162 -5.27 -2.25 14.86
C ALA A 162 -5.84 -3.65 15.05
N HIS A 163 -5.30 -4.66 14.35
CA HIS A 163 -5.72 -6.06 14.44
C HIS A 163 -5.60 -6.61 15.87
N VAL A 164 -4.45 -6.39 16.53
CA VAL A 164 -4.21 -6.79 17.95
C VAL A 164 -5.24 -6.18 18.91
N ARG A 165 -5.75 -4.97 18.61
CA ARG A 165 -6.74 -4.29 19.47
C ARG A 165 -8.18 -4.75 19.23
N THR A 166 -8.49 -5.22 18.03
CA THR A 166 -9.88 -5.48 17.59
C THR A 166 -10.22 -6.96 17.54
N VAL A 167 -9.24 -7.83 17.34
CA VAL A 167 -9.44 -9.28 17.23
C VAL A 167 -9.04 -9.95 18.55
N PRO A 168 -9.93 -10.76 19.16
CA PRO A 168 -9.57 -11.52 20.35
C PRO A 168 -8.63 -12.66 19.95
N LEU A 169 -7.33 -12.45 20.18
CA LEU A 169 -6.28 -13.44 19.92
C LEU A 169 -5.80 -14.07 21.23
N THR A 170 -5.18 -15.25 21.11
CA THR A 170 -4.42 -15.84 22.23
C THR A 170 -3.27 -14.90 22.61
N ARG A 171 -2.77 -15.04 23.84
CA ARG A 171 -1.63 -14.24 24.29
C ARG A 171 -0.40 -14.47 23.41
N ASP A 172 -0.15 -15.72 23.03
CA ASP A 172 0.99 -16.09 22.18
C ASP A 172 0.93 -15.40 20.81
N HIS A 173 -0.24 -15.41 20.15
CA HIS A 173 -0.43 -14.73 18.87
C HIS A 173 -0.28 -13.22 18.99
N ASN A 174 -0.80 -12.61 20.07
CA ASN A 174 -0.60 -11.19 20.31
C ASN A 174 0.88 -10.82 20.48
N ASP A 175 1.63 -11.61 21.27
CA ASP A 175 3.04 -11.37 21.52
C ASP A 175 3.84 -11.46 20.19
N LYS A 176 3.57 -12.47 19.35
CA LYS A 176 4.18 -12.61 18.01
C LYS A 176 3.90 -11.42 17.08
N ILE A 177 2.66 -10.90 17.06
CA ILE A 177 2.31 -9.74 16.22
C ILE A 177 3.01 -8.47 16.73
N VAL A 178 3.07 -8.29 18.05
CA VAL A 178 3.76 -7.14 18.66
C VAL A 178 5.26 -7.17 18.36
N ASP A 179 5.89 -8.34 18.41
CA ASP A 179 7.30 -8.52 18.04
C ASP A 179 7.55 -8.22 16.56
N CYS A 180 6.64 -8.64 15.67
CA CYS A 180 6.67 -8.30 14.25
C CYS A 180 6.56 -6.78 14.02
N ILE A 181 5.63 -6.11 14.72
CA ILE A 181 5.50 -4.65 14.69
C ILE A 181 6.79 -3.97 15.13
N GLY A 182 7.43 -4.46 16.20
CA GLY A 182 8.71 -3.94 16.67
C GLY A 182 9.79 -4.04 15.59
N SER A 183 9.90 -5.22 14.97
CA SER A 183 10.87 -5.50 13.90
C SER A 183 10.65 -4.62 12.66
N LEU A 184 9.38 -4.40 12.26
CA LEU A 184 9.04 -3.51 11.14
C LEU A 184 9.40 -2.04 11.44
N ASN A 185 9.23 -1.59 12.69
CA ASN A 185 9.65 -0.24 13.08
C ASN A 185 11.17 -0.08 13.00
N GLU A 186 11.94 -1.11 13.40
CA GLU A 186 13.40 -1.08 13.28
C GLU A 186 13.85 -0.97 11.81
N LEU A 187 13.18 -1.65 10.87
CA LEU A 187 13.50 -1.54 9.45
C LEU A 187 13.42 -0.11 8.90
N LEU A 188 12.52 0.72 9.43
CA LEU A 188 12.34 2.11 9.02
C LEU A 188 13.54 3.01 9.39
N ASP A 189 14.38 2.56 10.33
CA ASP A 189 15.64 3.22 10.65
C ASP A 189 16.84 2.67 9.85
N VAL A 190 16.64 1.58 9.10
CA VAL A 190 17.66 0.88 8.30
C VAL A 190 18.94 0.58 9.11
N PRO A 191 18.85 -0.12 10.26
CA PRO A 191 20.01 -0.42 11.09
C PRO A 191 21.00 -1.36 10.39
N MET A 192 20.48 -2.21 9.49
CA MET A 192 21.23 -3.07 8.59
C MET A 192 20.53 -3.07 7.22
N PRO A 193 21.25 -3.31 6.12
CA PRO A 193 20.63 -3.48 4.81
C PRO A 193 19.62 -4.62 4.79
N TRP A 194 18.51 -4.42 4.08
CA TRP A 194 17.44 -5.41 3.95
C TRP A 194 16.78 -5.35 2.57
N THR A 195 16.13 -6.44 2.17
CA THR A 195 15.58 -6.58 0.81
C THR A 195 14.08 -6.33 0.80
N CYS A 196 13.63 -5.46 -0.10
CA CYS A 196 12.22 -5.33 -0.45
C CYS A 196 11.97 -5.96 -1.81
N CYS A 197 11.04 -6.92 -1.88
CA CYS A 197 10.62 -7.57 -3.11
C CYS A 197 9.16 -7.19 -3.41
N VAL A 198 8.89 -6.58 -4.57
CA VAL A 198 7.53 -6.34 -5.05
C VAL A 198 7.19 -7.40 -6.08
N LEU A 199 6.35 -8.35 -5.72
CA LEU A 199 5.93 -9.45 -6.58
C LEU A 199 4.68 -9.00 -7.34
N ASP A 200 4.79 -8.75 -8.64
CA ASP A 200 3.70 -8.18 -9.41
C ASP A 200 3.32 -9.05 -10.63
N PRO A 201 2.23 -9.82 -10.53
CA PRO A 201 1.69 -10.59 -11.66
C PRO A 201 1.23 -9.73 -12.84
N SER A 202 0.86 -8.46 -12.60
CA SER A 202 0.36 -7.55 -13.63
C SER A 202 1.46 -6.79 -14.37
N GLY A 203 2.61 -6.60 -13.73
CA GLY A 203 3.72 -5.81 -14.28
C GLY A 203 3.48 -4.30 -14.28
N ILE A 204 2.56 -3.79 -13.46
CA ILE A 204 2.18 -2.39 -13.38
C ILE A 204 3.04 -1.63 -12.36
N SER A 205 3.34 -2.29 -11.23
CA SER A 205 4.05 -1.75 -10.08
C SER A 205 5.43 -1.23 -10.46
N ARG A 206 5.84 -0.11 -9.90
CA ARG A 206 7.10 0.56 -10.25
C ARG A 206 7.48 1.58 -9.18
N PHE A 207 8.77 1.85 -9.06
CA PHE A 207 9.29 2.93 -8.24
C PHE A 207 9.44 4.20 -9.08
N SER A 208 9.34 5.38 -8.46
CA SER A 208 9.62 6.66 -9.12
C SER A 208 11.09 6.77 -9.47
N ASP A 209 11.97 6.38 -8.54
CA ASP A 209 13.40 6.17 -8.80
C ASP A 209 13.70 4.68 -8.98
N MET A 210 14.05 4.28 -10.20
CA MET A 210 14.45 2.90 -10.53
C MET A 210 15.94 2.64 -10.29
N SER A 211 16.69 3.61 -9.78
CA SER A 211 18.10 3.47 -9.43
C SER A 211 18.29 2.39 -8.36
N GLY A 212 19.00 1.31 -8.69
CA GLY A 212 19.24 0.20 -7.76
C GLY A 212 18.06 -0.76 -7.60
N VAL A 213 17.01 -0.62 -8.40
CA VAL A 213 15.93 -1.60 -8.50
C VAL A 213 16.28 -2.62 -9.58
N GLU A 214 16.43 -3.88 -9.18
CA GLU A 214 16.56 -5.01 -10.09
C GLU A 214 15.18 -5.51 -10.51
N ILE A 215 15.00 -5.80 -11.80
CA ILE A 215 13.76 -6.36 -12.34
C ILE A 215 14.01 -7.80 -12.74
N GLU A 216 13.40 -8.72 -12.00
CA GLU A 216 13.44 -10.14 -12.33
C GLU A 216 12.20 -10.52 -13.17
N PRO A 217 12.37 -11.32 -14.23
CA PRO A 217 11.24 -11.84 -14.99
C PRO A 217 10.47 -12.87 -14.15
N GLY A 218 9.14 -12.75 -14.12
CA GLY A 218 8.28 -13.65 -13.37
C GLY A 218 8.11 -13.27 -11.90
N ILE A 219 7.51 -14.19 -11.14
CA ILE A 219 7.23 -14.04 -9.72
C ILE A 219 8.23 -14.88 -8.93
N ARG A 220 9.06 -14.22 -8.13
CA ARG A 220 10.00 -14.88 -7.22
C ARG A 220 9.23 -15.76 -6.23
N GLN A 221 9.75 -16.95 -5.97
CA GLN A 221 9.20 -17.87 -4.97
C GLN A 221 10.10 -17.90 -3.75
N PHE A 222 9.51 -17.73 -2.58
CA PHE A 222 10.19 -17.86 -1.30
C PHE A 222 9.80 -19.19 -0.66
N ALA A 223 10.80 -19.96 -0.24
CA ALA A 223 10.58 -21.19 0.50
C ALA A 223 10.71 -20.88 1.99
N TYR A 224 9.58 -20.76 2.66
CA TYR A 224 9.52 -20.60 4.12
C TYR A 224 9.34 -21.98 4.76
N ASP A 225 10.02 -22.21 5.89
CA ASP A 225 9.85 -23.42 6.67
C ASP A 225 8.49 -23.36 7.38
N LEU A 226 7.45 -23.90 6.74
CA LEU A 226 6.11 -23.98 7.33
C LEU A 226 6.18 -24.91 8.56
N GLN A 227 6.11 -24.33 9.75
CA GLN A 227 5.77 -25.08 10.96
C GLN A 227 4.26 -25.30 10.92
N GLU A 228 3.83 -26.54 10.68
CA GLU A 228 2.43 -26.93 10.86
C GLU A 228 2.14 -26.86 12.36
N ASP A 229 1.62 -25.72 12.82
CA ASP A 229 0.94 -25.65 14.10
C ASP A 229 -0.34 -26.48 13.95
N GLU A 230 -0.33 -27.72 14.45
CA GLU A 230 -1.52 -28.56 14.63
C GLU A 230 -2.44 -27.88 15.66
N GLU A 231 -3.16 -26.83 15.26
CA GLU A 231 -4.32 -26.35 16.01
C GLU A 231 -5.45 -27.38 15.82
N GLU A 232 -5.48 -28.39 16.68
CA GLU A 232 -6.70 -29.18 16.89
C GLU A 232 -7.81 -28.20 17.30
N GLU A 233 -8.70 -27.88 16.37
CA GLU A 233 -10.00 -27.27 16.70
C GLU A 233 -10.74 -28.24 17.64
N GLU A 234 -10.58 -28.07 18.96
CA GLU A 234 -11.48 -28.61 19.96
C GLU A 234 -12.86 -27.97 19.74
N ILE A 235 -13.66 -28.59 18.87
CA ILE A 235 -15.09 -28.33 18.75
C ILE A 235 -15.70 -28.54 20.15
N PRO A 236 -16.27 -27.50 20.80
CA PRO A 236 -16.86 -27.67 22.13
C PRO A 236 -18.01 -28.66 22.02
N GLY A 237 -17.89 -29.77 22.75
CA GLY A 237 -18.82 -30.89 22.70
C GLY A 237 -20.28 -30.46 22.84
N GLU A 238 -21.12 -30.96 21.94
CA GLU A 238 -22.57 -30.95 22.10
C GLU A 238 -22.93 -31.52 23.48
N PRO A 239 -23.76 -30.85 24.29
CA PRO A 239 -24.26 -31.43 25.52
C PRO A 239 -25.13 -32.65 25.16
N ALA A 240 -24.72 -33.80 25.68
CA ALA A 240 -25.41 -35.08 25.54
C ALA A 240 -26.90 -34.95 25.87
N ALA A 241 -27.75 -35.42 24.96
CA ALA A 241 -29.16 -35.62 25.22
C ALA A 241 -29.33 -36.62 26.37
N ASP A 242 -29.93 -36.16 27.47
CA ASP A 242 -30.35 -36.99 28.60
C ASP A 242 -31.56 -37.84 28.15
N GLU A 243 -31.26 -39.06 27.70
CA GLU A 243 -32.24 -40.15 27.62
C GLU A 243 -32.34 -40.86 28.97
N SER A 244 -33.26 -40.39 29.82
CA SER A 244 -33.86 -41.20 30.89
C SER A 244 -35.27 -40.66 31.16
N ALA A 245 -36.38 -41.40 31.21
CA ALA A 245 -36.68 -42.81 31.06
C ALA A 245 -38.17 -42.96 30.68
N VAL A 246 -38.50 -43.98 29.89
CA VAL A 246 -39.87 -44.55 29.69
C VAL A 246 -39.94 -45.77 30.66
N PRO A 247 -41.07 -46.28 31.21
CA PRO A 247 -42.35 -46.47 30.50
C PRO A 247 -43.69 -46.58 31.28
N SER A 248 -44.78 -46.63 30.48
CA SER A 248 -46.06 -47.40 30.63
C SER A 248 -46.94 -47.17 31.88
N SER A 249 -48.28 -47.12 31.84
CA SER A 249 -49.25 -47.94 31.10
C SER A 249 -50.69 -47.37 31.23
N GLU A 250 -51.48 -47.58 30.19
CA GLU A 250 -52.91 -47.99 30.18
C GLU A 250 -54.03 -47.18 30.88
N GLU A 251 -54.97 -46.74 30.03
CA GLU A 251 -56.40 -47.06 30.09
C GLU A 251 -57.28 -46.30 31.10
N ASN A 252 -58.18 -45.44 30.61
CA ASN A 252 -59.61 -45.73 30.70
C ASN A 252 -60.49 -44.90 29.75
N ALA A 253 -61.58 -45.55 29.38
CA ALA A 253 -62.56 -45.21 28.39
C ALA A 253 -63.54 -44.09 28.79
N ALA A 254 -64.15 -43.50 27.76
CA ALA A 254 -65.56 -43.08 27.64
C ALA A 254 -66.29 -42.49 28.86
N GLU A 255 -66.75 -41.24 28.73
CA GLU A 255 -68.14 -40.87 28.34
C GLU A 255 -68.21 -39.38 27.99
#